data_AF-A0A7J9I3F0-F1
#
_entry.id   AF-A0A7J9I3F0-F1
#
_cell.length_a   1.000
_cell.length_b   1.000
_cell.length_c   1.000
_cell.angle_alpha   90.00
_cell.angle_beta   90.00
_cell.angle_gamma   90.00
#
_symmetry.space_group_name_H-M   'P 1'
#
loop_
_entity.id
_entity.type
_entity.pdbx_description
1 polymer ?
#
loop_
_entity_poly.entity_id
_entity_poly.type
_entity_poly.pdbx_seq_one_letter_code
_entity_poly.pdbx_strand_id
1 'polypeptide(L)'
;MGNKLGRRRQVVDEKYTRPQGLYVHKDVDIKKLRKLILESKLAPLLSKSQQIKMLYEKYLYRCPFCKTSNYAVEYRGVKTKEEKGIEQIEEQRVIEAQIRMRQQELQDDEERMLKRQDLSSSSTAVAPGEVQYNSIADRSPGEEEIFSSQDSQAASMIGQRSHPRVN
;
A
#
# COMPACT_ATOMS: atom_id res chain seq x y z
N MET A 1 -45.34 -36.57 -30.98
CA MET A 1 -44.16 -35.84 -31.50
C MET A 1 -43.10 -35.81 -30.40
N GLY A 2 -41.98 -36.55 -30.55
CA GLY A 2 -40.96 -36.68 -29.51
C GLY A 2 -39.57 -36.52 -30.08
N ASN A 3 -38.87 -35.44 -29.69
CA ASN A 3 -37.60 -35.02 -30.24
C ASN A 3 -36.44 -35.92 -29.78
N LYS A 4 -35.70 -36.50 -30.74
CA LYS A 4 -34.44 -37.21 -30.48
C LYS A 4 -33.29 -36.19 -30.33
N LEU A 5 -32.96 -35.79 -29.11
CA LEU A 5 -31.73 -35.04 -28.83
C LEU A 5 -30.54 -35.99 -28.75
N GLY A 6 -29.90 -36.26 -29.89
CA GLY A 6 -28.64 -37.00 -29.93
C GLY A 6 -27.53 -36.21 -29.21
N ARG A 7 -27.09 -36.68 -28.03
CA ARG A 7 -25.89 -36.14 -27.37
C ARG A 7 -24.67 -36.42 -28.27
N ARG A 8 -24.08 -35.35 -28.81
CA ARG A 8 -22.80 -35.38 -29.52
C ARG A 8 -21.73 -35.95 -28.57
N ARG A 9 -21.16 -37.11 -28.90
CA ARG A 9 -20.08 -37.72 -28.10
C ARG A 9 -18.87 -36.78 -28.12
N GLN A 10 -18.45 -36.29 -26.96
CA GLN A 10 -17.18 -35.58 -26.82
C GLN A 10 -16.06 -36.62 -26.94
N VAL A 11 -15.26 -36.48 -28.00
CA VAL A 11 -14.08 -37.32 -28.25
C VAL A 11 -12.97 -36.77 -27.36
N VAL A 12 -12.67 -37.45 -26.26
CA VAL A 12 -11.51 -37.12 -25.42
C VAL A 12 -10.26 -37.64 -26.12
N ASP A 13 -9.33 -36.73 -26.36
CA ASP A 13 -8.09 -36.98 -27.09
C ASP A 13 -7.21 -38.04 -26.37
N GLU A 14 -6.62 -38.95 -27.15
CA GLU A 14 -5.99 -40.18 -26.66
C GLU A 14 -4.81 -39.92 -25.72
N LYS A 15 -4.13 -38.78 -25.91
CA LYS A 15 -3.04 -38.28 -25.06
C LYS A 15 -3.43 -38.09 -23.59
N TYR A 16 -4.71 -37.91 -23.27
CA TYR A 16 -5.20 -37.74 -21.89
C TYR A 16 -5.60 -39.05 -21.21
N THR A 17 -5.45 -40.17 -21.89
CA THR A 17 -5.90 -41.48 -21.40
C THR A 17 -4.78 -42.51 -21.31
N ARG A 18 -3.55 -42.07 -21.62
CA ARG A 18 -2.38 -42.92 -21.75
C ARG A 18 -1.66 -43.02 -20.39
N PRO A 19 -1.49 -44.22 -19.81
CA PRO A 19 -0.82 -44.39 -18.53
C PRO A 19 0.63 -43.87 -18.57
N GLN A 20 1.06 -43.13 -17.55
CA GLN A 20 2.42 -42.60 -17.47
C GLN A 20 3.36 -43.63 -16.84
N GLY A 21 4.33 -44.07 -17.64
CA GLY A 21 5.15 -45.26 -17.41
C GLY A 21 6.22 -45.09 -16.34
N LEU A 22 5.88 -45.50 -15.11
CA LEU A 22 6.86 -45.88 -14.09
C LEU A 22 6.65 -47.33 -13.58
N TYR A 23 5.52 -47.96 -13.88
CA TYR A 23 5.25 -49.39 -13.65
C TYR A 23 4.58 -50.01 -14.87
N VAL A 24 4.96 -51.25 -15.21
CA VAL A 24 4.34 -52.02 -16.30
C VAL A 24 2.97 -52.51 -15.83
N HIS A 25 1.95 -51.71 -16.09
CA HIS A 25 0.56 -52.09 -15.83
C HIS A 25 0.06 -53.04 -16.91
N LYS A 26 0.08 -54.36 -16.62
CA LYS A 26 -0.33 -55.39 -17.60
C LYS A 26 -1.86 -55.51 -17.74
N ASP A 27 -2.64 -55.13 -16.72
CA ASP A 27 -4.09 -55.41 -16.69
C ASP A 27 -4.99 -54.19 -16.40
N VAL A 28 -4.55 -52.97 -16.76
CA VAL A 28 -5.43 -51.79 -16.61
C VAL A 28 -6.36 -51.68 -17.80
N ASP A 29 -7.65 -51.99 -17.59
CA ASP A 29 -8.69 -51.76 -18.58
C ASP A 29 -8.90 -50.25 -18.79
N ILE A 30 -8.30 -49.74 -19.86
CA ILE A 30 -8.36 -48.34 -20.27
C ILE A 30 -9.80 -47.87 -20.50
N LYS A 31 -10.73 -48.75 -20.90
CA LYS A 31 -12.13 -48.37 -21.11
C LYS A 31 -12.83 -48.12 -19.78
N LYS A 32 -12.59 -48.99 -18.79
CA LYS A 32 -13.11 -48.81 -17.42
C LYS A 32 -12.51 -47.56 -16.77
N LEU A 33 -11.22 -47.33 -16.94
CA LEU A 33 -10.54 -46.12 -16.44
C LEU A 33 -11.12 -44.85 -17.05
N ARG A 34 -11.29 -44.79 -18.38
CA ARG A 34 -11.93 -43.66 -19.08
C ARG A 34 -13.36 -43.43 -18.59
N LYS A 35 -14.15 -44.50 -18.41
CA LYS A 35 -15.52 -44.41 -17.87
C LYS A 35 -15.54 -43.81 -16.46
N LEU A 36 -14.62 -44.24 -15.59
CA LEU A 36 -14.52 -43.72 -14.23
C LEU A 36 -14.11 -42.23 -14.19
N ILE A 37 -13.22 -41.80 -15.09
CA ILE A 37 -12.85 -40.40 -15.24
C ILE A 37 -14.04 -39.56 -15.76
N LEU A 38 -14.77 -40.03 -16.76
CA LEU A 38 -15.95 -39.34 -17.31
C LEU A 38 -17.12 -39.29 -16.32
N GLU A 39 -17.29 -40.33 -15.50
CA GLU A 39 -18.27 -40.36 -14.41
C GLU A 39 -17.83 -39.54 -13.18
N SER A 40 -16.69 -38.83 -13.23
CA SER A 40 -16.10 -38.06 -12.12
C SER A 40 -15.81 -38.89 -10.86
N LYS A 41 -15.72 -40.21 -10.99
CA LYS A 41 -15.34 -41.13 -9.90
C LYS A 41 -13.84 -41.22 -9.71
N LEU A 42 -13.07 -40.84 -10.73
CA LEU A 42 -11.62 -40.69 -10.69
C LEU A 42 -11.22 -39.34 -11.30
N ALA A 43 -10.21 -38.69 -10.71
CA ALA A 43 -9.65 -37.46 -11.26
C ALA A 43 -8.90 -37.75 -12.58
N PRO A 44 -8.90 -36.83 -13.56
CA PRO A 44 -8.09 -36.97 -14.77
C PRO A 44 -6.61 -37.19 -14.45
N LEU A 45 -5.98 -38.15 -15.13
CA LEU A 45 -4.56 -38.46 -14.99
C LEU A 45 -3.70 -37.46 -15.78
N LEU A 46 -3.67 -36.21 -15.31
CA LEU A 46 -2.74 -35.21 -15.85
C LEU A 46 -1.32 -35.58 -15.43
N SER A 47 -0.36 -35.45 -16.34
CA SER A 47 1.04 -35.62 -15.97
C SER A 47 1.45 -34.63 -14.89
N LYS A 48 2.44 -35.00 -14.06
CA LYS A 48 3.02 -34.04 -13.09
C LYS A 48 3.39 -32.73 -13.79
N SER A 49 3.88 -32.77 -15.03
CA SER A 49 4.14 -31.58 -15.85
C SER A 49 2.88 -30.81 -16.27
N GLN A 50 1.78 -31.49 -16.62
CA GLN A 50 0.49 -30.84 -16.94
C GLN A 50 -0.17 -30.22 -15.69
N GLN A 51 -0.06 -30.89 -14.53
CA GLN A 51 -0.52 -30.36 -13.25
C GLN A 51 0.29 -29.12 -12.84
N ILE A 52 1.62 -29.18 -12.95
CA ILE A 52 2.51 -28.03 -12.69
C ILE A 52 2.18 -26.88 -13.65
N LYS A 53 1.95 -27.15 -14.95
CA LYS A 53 1.57 -26.11 -15.92
C LYS A 53 0.23 -25.45 -15.58
N MET A 54 -0.78 -26.25 -15.20
CA MET A 54 -2.07 -25.73 -14.74
C MET A 54 -1.96 -24.87 -13.48
N LEU A 55 -1.11 -25.28 -12.53
CA LEU A 55 -0.86 -24.49 -11.31
C LEU A 55 -0.08 -23.21 -11.64
N TYR A 56 0.92 -23.29 -12.51
CA TYR A 56 1.69 -22.14 -12.96
C TYR A 56 0.77 -21.09 -13.62
N GLU A 57 -0.09 -21.48 -14.56
CA GLU A 57 -1.01 -20.56 -15.22
C GLU A 57 -2.09 -20.00 -14.28
N LYS A 58 -2.55 -20.79 -13.30
CA LYS A 58 -3.56 -20.35 -12.34
C LYS A 58 -3.02 -19.33 -11.31
N TYR A 59 -1.76 -19.48 -10.89
CA TYR A 59 -1.21 -18.75 -9.74
C TYR A 59 -0.17 -17.69 -10.09
N LEU A 60 0.57 -17.78 -11.21
CA LEU A 60 1.70 -16.85 -11.47
C LEU A 60 1.37 -15.55 -12.17
N TYR A 61 0.15 -15.37 -12.66
CA TYR A 61 -0.21 -14.15 -13.36
C TYR A 61 -1.26 -13.34 -12.61
N ARG A 62 -1.57 -13.65 -11.34
CA ARG A 62 -2.67 -13.00 -10.63
C ARG A 62 -2.16 -12.09 -9.51
N CYS A 63 -2.58 -10.83 -9.52
CA CYS A 63 -2.21 -9.86 -8.49
C CYS A 63 -2.63 -10.34 -7.09
N PRO A 64 -1.73 -10.36 -6.09
CA PRO A 64 -2.07 -10.74 -4.72
C PRO A 64 -3.16 -9.89 -4.07
N PHE A 65 -3.31 -8.63 -4.50
CA PHE A 65 -4.25 -7.67 -3.90
C PHE A 65 -5.60 -7.64 -4.64
N CYS A 66 -5.59 -7.31 -5.92
CA CYS A 66 -6.83 -7.10 -6.69
C CYS A 66 -7.23 -8.29 -7.57
N LYS A 67 -6.44 -9.37 -7.56
CA LYS A 67 -6.67 -10.60 -8.34
C LYS A 67 -6.76 -10.39 -9.85
N THR A 68 -6.29 -9.27 -10.40
CA THR A 68 -6.21 -9.06 -11.85
C THR A 68 -5.15 -9.96 -12.47
N SER A 69 -5.40 -10.47 -13.69
CA SER A 69 -4.40 -11.22 -14.46
C SER A 69 -3.24 -10.31 -14.92
N ASN A 70 -2.14 -10.90 -15.38
CA ASN A 70 -0.92 -10.24 -15.84
C ASN A 70 -0.19 -9.41 -14.78
N TYR A 71 -0.19 -9.85 -13.52
CA TYR A 71 0.73 -9.32 -12.52
C TYR A 71 2.14 -9.83 -12.79
N ALA A 72 3.02 -8.95 -13.28
CA ALA A 72 4.44 -9.22 -13.47
C ALA A 72 5.26 -8.07 -12.86
N VAL A 73 6.32 -8.41 -12.14
CA VAL A 73 7.32 -7.44 -11.64
C VAL A 73 8.50 -7.46 -12.59
N GLU A 74 8.75 -6.34 -13.26
CA GLU A 74 9.88 -6.17 -14.17
C GLU A 74 10.91 -5.24 -13.54
N TYR A 75 12.18 -5.63 -13.60
CA TYR A 75 13.28 -4.74 -13.23
C TYR A 75 13.59 -3.81 -14.40
N ARG A 76 13.15 -2.55 -14.32
CA ARG A 76 13.37 -1.53 -15.35
C ARG A 76 14.79 -0.95 -15.37
N GLY A 77 15.67 -1.37 -14.46
CA GLY A 77 17.03 -0.84 -14.33
C GLY A 77 17.13 0.32 -13.35
N VAL A 78 18.31 0.95 -13.30
CA VAL A 78 18.55 2.15 -12.49
C VAL A 78 17.81 3.33 -13.13
N LYS A 79 17.11 4.13 -12.31
CA LYS A 79 16.44 5.36 -12.75
C LYS A 79 17.39 6.25 -13.56
N THR A 80 16.94 6.68 -14.73
CA THR A 80 17.66 7.59 -15.62
C THR A 80 17.75 9.00 -15.02
N LYS A 81 18.61 9.86 -15.57
CA LYS A 81 18.75 11.25 -15.10
C LYS A 81 17.46 12.06 -15.31
N GLU A 82 16.76 11.80 -16.41
CA GLU A 82 15.49 12.45 -16.75
C GLU A 82 14.40 12.08 -15.74
N GLU A 83 14.24 10.78 -15.43
CA GLU A 83 13.28 10.32 -14.42
C GLU A 83 13.55 10.91 -13.03
N LYS A 84 14.83 11.04 -12.65
CA LYS A 84 15.22 11.72 -11.40
C LYS A 84 14.89 13.22 -11.45
N GLY A 85 15.02 13.87 -12.60
CA GLY A 85 14.65 15.27 -12.77
C GLY A 85 13.14 15.49 -12.65
N ILE A 86 12.34 14.59 -13.19
CA ILE A 86 10.87 14.64 -13.07
C ILE A 86 10.46 14.51 -11.59
N GLU A 87 11.07 13.57 -10.86
CA GLU A 87 10.84 13.37 -9.42
C GLU A 87 11.17 14.64 -8.61
N GLN A 88 12.30 15.31 -8.90
CA GLN A 88 12.67 16.56 -8.23
C GLN A 88 11.69 17.72 -8.50
N ILE A 89 11.19 17.82 -9.73
CA ILE A 89 10.20 18.85 -10.09
C ILE A 89 8.89 18.58 -9.35
N GLU A 90 8.47 17.32 -9.25
CA GLU A 90 7.27 16.92 -8.51
C GLU A 90 7.44 17.20 -7.01
N GLU A 91 8.58 16.83 -6.41
CA GLU A 91 8.91 17.15 -5.02
C GLU A 91 8.87 18.65 -4.75
N GLN A 92 9.46 19.46 -5.62
CA GLN A 92 9.44 20.91 -5.47
C GLN A 92 8.02 21.49 -5.52
N ARG A 93 7.14 20.93 -6.38
CA ARG A 93 5.73 21.33 -6.45
C ARG A 93 4.95 20.97 -5.19
N VAL A 94 5.25 19.82 -4.58
CA VAL A 94 4.64 19.41 -3.31
C VAL A 94 5.06 20.36 -2.20
N ILE A 95 6.35 20.70 -2.10
CA ILE A 95 6.87 21.65 -1.11
C ILE A 95 6.19 23.02 -1.27
N GLU A 96 6.11 23.53 -2.49
CA GLU A 96 5.48 24.83 -2.77
C GLU A 96 3.99 24.84 -2.42
N ALA A 97 3.26 23.77 -2.76
CA ALA A 97 1.85 23.63 -2.38
C ALA A 97 1.66 23.56 -0.86
N GLN A 98 2.54 22.85 -0.16
CA GLN A 98 2.48 22.71 1.29
C GLN A 98 2.77 24.04 2.01
N ILE A 99 3.72 24.84 1.50
CA ILE A 99 3.98 26.19 2.01
C ILE A 99 2.77 27.09 1.81
N ARG A 100 2.15 27.07 0.62
CA ARG A 100 0.94 27.87 0.35
C ARG A 100 -0.20 27.53 1.28
N MET A 101 -0.48 26.25 1.49
CA MET A 101 -1.54 25.82 2.40
C MET A 101 -1.26 26.29 3.83
N ARG A 102 -0.01 26.12 4.30
CA ARG A 102 0.37 26.54 5.65
C ARG A 102 0.26 28.05 5.85
N GLN A 103 0.63 28.84 4.84
CA GLN A 103 0.50 30.30 4.90
C GLN A 103 -0.97 30.73 4.90
N GLN A 104 -1.82 30.07 4.11
CA GLN A 104 -3.26 30.34 4.11
C GLN A 104 -3.88 30.04 5.47
N GLU A 105 -3.55 28.91 6.10
CA GLU A 105 -4.03 28.58 7.45
C GLU A 105 -3.68 29.66 8.47
N LEU A 106 -2.45 30.19 8.41
CA LEU A 106 -2.02 31.27 9.31
C LEU A 106 -2.80 32.57 9.05
N GLN A 107 -3.04 32.92 7.78
CA GLN A 107 -3.85 34.10 7.44
C GLN A 107 -5.30 33.97 7.89
N ASP A 108 -5.90 32.79 7.69
CA ASP A 108 -7.28 32.51 8.10
C ASP A 108 -7.41 32.53 9.64
N ASP A 109 -6.39 32.07 10.37
CA ASP A 109 -6.33 32.15 11.83
C ASP A 109 -6.12 33.59 12.33
N GLU A 110 -5.26 34.38 11.68
CA GLU A 110 -5.10 35.81 11.96
C GLU A 110 -6.40 36.60 11.75
N GLU A 111 -7.10 36.38 10.63
CA GLU A 111 -8.41 36.99 10.37
C GLU A 111 -9.45 36.57 11.43
N ARG A 112 -9.48 35.28 11.80
CA ARG A 112 -10.37 34.78 12.84
C ARG A 112 -10.11 35.44 14.20
N MET A 113 -8.84 35.71 14.53
CA MET A 113 -8.45 36.38 15.78
C MET A 113 -8.81 37.86 15.76
N LEU A 114 -8.54 38.58 14.66
CA LEU A 114 -8.93 39.99 14.49
C LEU A 114 -10.45 40.16 14.63
N LYS A 115 -11.23 39.32 13.94
CA LYS A 115 -12.70 39.35 14.02
C LYS A 115 -13.23 39.12 15.44
N ARG A 116 -12.58 38.28 16.24
CA ARG A 116 -12.92 38.08 17.66
C ARG A 116 -12.60 39.31 18.49
N GLN A 117 -11.46 39.96 18.25
CA GLN A 117 -11.03 41.16 18.96
C GLN A 117 -11.90 42.38 18.65
N ASP A 118 -12.31 42.57 17.40
CA ASP A 118 -13.19 43.65 16.97
C ASP A 118 -14.57 43.58 17.65
N LEU A 119 -15.13 42.36 17.74
CA LEU A 119 -16.41 42.13 18.44
C LEU A 119 -16.29 42.35 19.96
N SER A 120 -15.12 42.08 20.55
CA SER A 120 -14.84 42.31 21.98
C SER A 120 -14.54 43.77 22.34
N SER A 121 -14.13 44.58 21.37
CA SER A 121 -13.80 46.01 21.60
C SER A 121 -15.02 46.93 21.44
N SER A 122 -16.13 46.40 20.93
CA SER A 122 -17.40 47.12 20.72
C SER A 122 -18.40 46.92 21.87
N SER A 123 -18.16 45.97 22.79
CA SER A 123 -18.97 45.82 24.01
C SER A 123 -18.55 46.82 25.07
N THR A 124 -19.40 47.83 25.27
CA THR A 124 -19.43 48.83 26.34
C THR A 124 -18.86 48.35 27.68
N ALA A 125 -18.02 49.19 28.29
CA ALA A 125 -17.52 49.07 29.65
C ALA A 125 -18.63 48.67 30.65
N VAL A 126 -18.52 47.48 31.22
CA VAL A 126 -19.15 47.15 32.50
C VAL A 126 -18.20 47.64 33.59
N ALA A 127 -18.69 48.55 34.42
CA ALA A 127 -17.95 49.15 35.52
C ALA A 127 -17.37 48.06 36.46
N PRO A 128 -16.17 48.25 37.02
CA PRO A 128 -15.61 47.33 37.99
C PRO A 128 -16.39 47.46 39.30
N GLY A 129 -17.31 46.51 39.52
CA GLY A 129 -17.91 46.26 40.82
C GLY A 129 -16.87 45.62 41.74
N GLU A 130 -16.63 46.29 42.85
CA GLU A 130 -15.61 46.02 43.87
C GLU A 130 -15.59 44.55 44.33
N VAL A 131 -14.46 43.86 44.12
CA VAL A 131 -14.09 42.71 44.96
C VAL A 131 -12.76 43.01 45.62
N GLN A 132 -12.94 43.44 46.86
CA GLN A 132 -12.04 43.58 47.99
C GLN A 132 -10.67 42.89 47.85
N TYR A 133 -9.64 43.74 47.84
CA TYR A 133 -8.24 43.42 48.07
C TYR A 133 -8.05 42.98 49.53
N ASN A 134 -7.72 41.71 49.75
CA ASN A 134 -7.04 41.28 50.97
C ASN A 134 -5.60 40.88 50.60
N SER A 135 -4.66 41.79 50.88
CA SER A 135 -3.24 41.48 50.93
C SER A 135 -2.92 40.77 52.23
N ILE A 136 -2.28 39.61 52.12
CA ILE A 136 -1.27 39.19 53.08
C ILE A 136 0.01 38.99 52.29
N ALA A 137 0.98 39.88 52.56
CA ALA A 137 2.35 39.77 52.13
C ALA A 137 3.00 38.50 52.70
N ASP A 138 3.81 37.80 51.90
CA ASP A 138 5.12 37.32 52.40
C ASP A 138 6.12 37.00 51.26
N ARG A 139 7.25 37.71 51.29
CA ARG A 139 8.61 37.44 50.71
C ARG A 139 8.78 37.34 49.19
N SER A 140 9.86 37.76 48.54
CA SER A 140 11.06 38.63 48.71
C SER A 140 11.84 38.45 47.38
N PRO A 141 12.56 39.44 46.83
CA PRO A 141 13.06 39.42 45.46
C PRO A 141 14.42 38.72 45.32
N GLY A 142 14.64 38.00 44.22
CA GLY A 142 15.91 37.38 43.88
C GLY A 142 16.01 37.03 42.40
N GLU A 143 16.92 37.76 41.75
CA GLU A 143 17.70 37.43 40.55
C GLU A 143 17.06 37.15 39.17
N GLU A 144 17.52 37.99 38.26
CA GLU A 144 17.54 37.91 36.80
C GLU A 144 18.30 36.66 36.33
N GLU A 145 17.85 36.00 35.25
CA GLU A 145 18.63 35.39 34.15
C GLU A 145 17.64 34.64 33.24
N ILE A 146 17.40 35.06 31.99
CA ILE A 146 18.18 34.80 30.77
C ILE A 146 18.41 33.29 30.49
N PHE A 147 17.68 32.82 29.47
CA PHE A 147 18.06 31.81 28.46
C PHE A 147 18.21 30.33 28.89
N SER A 148 17.50 29.43 28.18
CA SER A 148 18.13 28.61 27.13
C SER A 148 17.21 27.49 26.68
N SER A 149 16.96 27.47 25.38
CA SER A 149 16.43 26.35 24.61
C SER A 149 17.05 25.01 25.03
N GLN A 150 16.23 23.97 25.15
CA GLN A 150 16.68 22.59 25.00
C GLN A 150 16.00 22.01 23.76
N ASP A 151 16.63 22.30 22.62
CA ASP A 151 16.73 21.33 21.54
C ASP A 151 17.64 20.19 22.02
N SER A 152 17.12 18.97 22.07
CA SER A 152 17.95 17.76 22.15
C SER A 152 17.80 16.99 20.86
N GLN A 153 18.78 17.20 19.99
CA GLN A 153 19.07 16.41 18.82
C GLN A 153 19.27 14.94 19.20
N ALA A 154 18.66 14.05 18.42
CA ALA A 154 19.21 12.71 18.18
C ALA A 154 18.77 12.24 16.78
N ALA A 155 19.24 12.94 15.75
CA ALA A 155 19.39 12.34 14.44
C ALA A 155 20.66 11.47 14.44
N SER A 156 20.60 10.33 13.76
CA SER A 156 21.72 9.64 13.08
C SER A 156 21.95 8.20 13.53
N MET A 157 21.21 7.29 12.89
CA MET A 157 21.67 5.92 12.60
C MET A 157 21.21 5.57 11.17
N ILE A 158 21.83 6.20 10.16
CA ILE A 158 21.78 5.68 8.79
C ILE A 158 23.22 5.47 8.34
N GLY A 159 23.53 4.21 8.02
CA GLY A 159 24.86 3.69 7.78
C GLY A 159 25.70 4.45 6.76
N GLN A 160 27.00 4.44 7.04
CA GLN A 160 28.06 5.04 6.23
C GLN A 160 27.99 4.54 4.78
N ARG A 161 27.83 5.46 3.82
CA ARG A 161 28.12 5.19 2.41
C ARG A 161 29.63 5.24 2.21
N SER A 162 30.24 4.09 1.94
CA SER A 162 31.63 3.96 1.49
C SER A 162 31.81 4.60 0.11
N HIS A 163 32.72 5.57 -0.01
CA HIS A 163 33.16 6.13 -1.29
C HIS A 163 34.08 5.13 -2.02
N PRO A 164 33.95 4.95 -3.35
CA PRO A 164 34.93 4.21 -4.14
C PRO A 164 36.15 5.07 -4.44
N ARG A 165 37.33 4.49 -4.25
CA ARG A 165 38.65 5.03 -4.62
C ARG A 165 38.82 4.96 -6.14
N VAL A 166 39.13 6.09 -6.75
CA VAL A 166 39.46 6.21 -8.18
C VAL A 166 40.86 5.66 -8.43
N ASN A 167 40.99 4.82 -9.46
CA ASN A 167 42.22 4.59 -10.23
C ASN A 167 41.91 4.94 -11.68
#